data_AF-Q8KQ30-F1
#
_entry.id   AF-Q8KQ30-F1
#
_cell.length_a   1.000
_cell.length_b   1.000
_cell.length_c   1.000
_cell.angle_alpha   90.00
_cell.angle_beta   90.00
_cell.angle_gamma   90.00
#
_symmetry.space_group_name_H-M   'P 1'
#
loop_
_entity.id
_entity.type
_entity.pdbx_description
1 polymer ?
#
loop_
_entity_poly.entity_id
_entity_poly.type
_entity_poly.pdbx_seq_one_letter_code
_entity_poly.pdbx_strand_id
1 'polypeptide(L)'
;MRLASFDIAARLRAAEVHLLFSSMLLAFAFFLILGKWYPPPLDLAAGVLGVYGLMLLIDLLLGPLLTFVVFKRNRERFLFDLGVILLMQLSAYGYGLYAMAEGRPAWIVFVIDDFEIVRPVDLDLRKKEQFKVEFASGVFRGPRWVAAIYSSDPEVKKQQRQDEMLPELV
;
A
#
# COMPACT_ATOMS: atom_id res chain seq x y z
N MET A 1 26.84 -43.22 5.98
CA MET A 1 26.23 -41.92 5.62
C MET A 1 24.78 -41.94 6.07
N ARG A 2 24.49 -41.50 7.31
CA ARG A 2 23.11 -41.45 7.83
C ARG A 2 22.39 -40.33 7.07
N LEU A 3 21.46 -40.69 6.20
CA LEU A 3 20.47 -39.74 5.68
C LEU A 3 19.82 -39.13 6.92
N ALA A 4 20.07 -37.84 7.15
CA ALA A 4 19.31 -37.09 8.14
C ALA A 4 17.84 -37.30 7.77
N SER A 5 17.09 -37.96 8.66
CA SER A 5 15.66 -38.22 8.42
C SER A 5 15.00 -36.89 8.06
N PHE A 6 14.41 -36.84 6.87
CA PHE A 6 13.72 -35.66 6.38
C PHE A 6 12.49 -35.43 7.27
N ASP A 7 12.65 -34.57 8.27
CA ASP A 7 11.66 -34.35 9.32
C ASP A 7 10.58 -33.38 8.84
N ILE A 8 9.61 -33.90 8.09
CA ILE A 8 8.52 -33.12 7.50
C ILE A 8 7.72 -32.38 8.59
N ALA A 9 7.48 -33.04 9.73
CA ALA A 9 6.71 -32.46 10.83
C ALA A 9 7.40 -31.21 11.42
N ALA A 10 8.72 -31.27 11.63
CA ALA A 10 9.48 -30.11 12.12
C ALA A 10 9.48 -28.95 11.11
N ARG A 11 9.59 -29.25 9.81
CA ARG A 11 9.54 -28.25 8.74
C ARG A 11 8.16 -27.58 8.64
N LEU A 12 7.09 -28.36 8.73
CA LEU A 12 5.72 -27.84 8.73
C LEU A 12 5.47 -26.92 9.92
N ARG A 13 5.91 -27.29 11.13
CA ARG A 13 5.81 -26.41 12.31
C ARG A 13 6.56 -25.10 12.12
N ALA A 14 7.75 -25.13 11.53
CA ALA A 14 8.50 -23.91 11.25
C ALA A 14 7.77 -23.01 10.22
N ALA A 15 7.24 -23.60 9.15
CA ALA A 15 6.47 -22.89 8.14
C ALA A 15 5.15 -22.34 8.69
N GLU A 16 4.47 -23.08 9.58
CA GLU A 16 3.23 -22.66 10.24
C GLU A 16 3.44 -21.43 11.13
N VAL A 17 4.50 -21.43 11.94
CA VAL A 17 4.86 -20.26 12.77
C VAL A 17 5.15 -19.05 11.88
N HIS A 18 5.85 -19.24 10.76
CA HIS A 18 6.09 -18.18 9.79
C HIS A 18 4.79 -17.68 9.17
N LEU A 19 3.91 -18.58 8.73
CA LEU A 19 2.62 -18.26 8.15
C LEU A 19 1.74 -17.46 9.11
N LEU A 20 1.73 -17.81 10.41
CA LEU A 20 1.01 -17.05 11.44
C LEU A 20 1.55 -15.62 11.55
N PHE A 21 2.88 -15.46 11.62
CA PHE A 21 3.51 -14.14 11.62
C PHE A 21 3.14 -13.33 10.37
N SER A 22 3.20 -13.94 9.19
CA SER A 22 2.85 -13.28 7.91
C SER A 22 1.37 -12.91 7.84
N SER A 23 0.50 -13.76 8.37
CA SER A 23 -0.94 -13.50 8.44
C SER A 23 -1.26 -12.29 9.33
N MET A 24 -0.54 -12.11 10.44
CA MET A 24 -0.70 -10.94 11.30
C MET A 24 -0.29 -9.64 10.59
N LEU A 25 0.81 -9.66 9.84
CA LEU A 25 1.24 -8.51 9.03
C LEU A 25 0.20 -8.17 7.96
N LEU A 26 -0.27 -9.16 7.21
CA LEU A 26 -1.28 -8.94 6.18
C LEU A 26 -2.63 -8.49 6.74
N ALA A 27 -3.05 -9.00 7.91
CA ALA A 27 -4.27 -8.53 8.56
C ALA A 27 -4.16 -7.04 8.94
N PHE A 28 -2.98 -6.60 9.39
CA PHE A 28 -2.72 -5.18 9.64
C PHE A 28 -2.74 -4.36 8.35
N ALA A 29 -2.08 -4.84 7.28
CA ALA A 29 -2.11 -4.20 5.98
C ALA A 29 -3.54 -4.11 5.42
N PHE A 30 -4.34 -5.18 5.52
CA PHE A 30 -5.73 -5.23 5.11
C PHE A 30 -6.55 -4.13 5.81
N PHE A 31 -6.41 -4.00 7.13
CA PHE A 31 -7.10 -2.98 7.90
C PHE A 31 -6.75 -1.56 7.45
N LEU A 32 -5.46 -1.29 7.17
CA LEU A 32 -5.05 0.03 6.66
C LEU A 32 -5.53 0.26 5.23
N ILE A 33 -5.27 -0.69 4.33
CA ILE A 33 -5.53 -0.57 2.90
C ILE A 33 -7.02 -0.45 2.64
N LEU A 34 -7.82 -1.45 3.01
CA LEU A 34 -9.26 -1.44 2.69
C LEU A 34 -10.10 -0.69 3.73
N GLY A 35 -9.65 -0.66 4.98
CA GLY A 35 -10.38 0.02 6.05
C GLY A 35 -10.15 1.53 6.09
N LYS A 36 -9.02 2.03 5.55
CA LYS A 36 -8.69 3.47 5.57
C LYS A 36 -8.37 4.03 4.20
N TRP A 37 -7.46 3.45 3.45
CA TRP A 37 -6.92 4.07 2.24
C TRP A 37 -7.82 3.93 1.01
N TYR A 38 -8.44 2.76 0.85
CA TYR A 38 -9.21 2.37 -0.33
C TYR A 38 -10.55 1.75 0.10
N PRO A 39 -11.46 2.53 0.71
CA PRO A 39 -12.80 2.05 0.98
C PRO A 39 -13.53 1.76 -0.34
N PRO A 40 -14.41 0.73 -0.41
CA PRO A 40 -15.21 0.48 -1.60
C PRO A 40 -16.05 1.71 -2.00
N PRO A 41 -16.18 2.01 -3.31
CA PRO A 41 -15.71 1.27 -4.47
C PRO A 41 -14.30 1.69 -4.99
N LEU A 42 -13.56 2.49 -4.23
CA LEU A 42 -12.27 3.05 -4.68
C LEU A 42 -11.17 1.98 -4.80
N ASP A 43 -11.31 0.87 -4.10
CA ASP A 43 -10.43 -0.28 -4.17
C ASP A 43 -10.36 -0.88 -5.58
N LEU A 44 -11.52 -1.01 -6.22
CA LEU A 44 -11.64 -1.48 -7.60
C LEU A 44 -11.12 -0.43 -8.59
N ALA A 45 -11.51 0.83 -8.40
CA ALA A 45 -11.10 1.92 -9.28
C ALA A 45 -9.58 2.15 -9.27
N ALA A 46 -8.93 2.00 -8.10
CA ALA A 46 -7.50 2.18 -7.94
C ALA A 46 -6.67 0.90 -8.17
N GLY A 47 -7.30 -0.24 -8.48
CA GLY A 47 -6.59 -1.48 -8.80
C GLY A 47 -5.84 -2.11 -7.62
N VAL A 48 -6.38 -1.99 -6.40
CA VAL A 48 -5.76 -2.47 -5.14
C VAL A 48 -5.32 -3.94 -5.22
N LEU A 49 -6.08 -4.77 -5.94
CA LEU A 49 -5.79 -6.20 -6.07
C LEU A 49 -4.41 -6.50 -6.64
N GLY A 50 -3.85 -5.63 -7.50
CA GLY A 50 -2.53 -5.86 -8.08
C GLY A 50 -1.43 -5.88 -7.02
N VAL A 51 -1.30 -4.79 -6.25
CA VAL A 51 -0.23 -4.65 -5.25
C VAL A 51 -0.53 -5.50 -4.01
N TYR A 52 -1.75 -5.43 -3.47
CA TYR A 52 -2.11 -6.21 -2.28
C TYR A 52 -2.14 -7.72 -2.56
N GLY A 53 -2.56 -8.13 -3.77
CA GLY A 53 -2.49 -9.53 -4.19
C GLY A 53 -1.06 -10.05 -4.28
N LEU A 54 -0.11 -9.23 -4.74
CA LEU A 54 1.31 -9.59 -4.73
C LEU A 54 1.85 -9.74 -3.30
N MET A 55 1.46 -8.86 -2.37
CA MET A 55 1.80 -9.00 -0.95
C MET A 55 1.26 -10.32 -0.37
N LEU A 56 -0.01 -10.65 -0.64
CA LEU A 56 -0.62 -11.93 -0.23
C LEU A 56 0.16 -13.15 -0.73
N LEU A 57 0.54 -13.14 -2.01
CA LEU A 57 1.32 -14.22 -2.63
C LEU A 57 2.70 -14.36 -1.98
N ILE A 58 3.41 -13.26 -1.78
CA ILE A 58 4.76 -13.28 -1.18
C ILE A 58 4.68 -13.75 0.28
N ASP A 59 3.77 -13.19 1.05
CA ASP A 59 3.74 -13.37 2.50
C ASP A 59 3.10 -14.69 2.95
N LEU A 60 2.02 -15.15 2.30
CA LEU A 60 1.32 -16.37 2.71
C LEU A 60 1.83 -17.63 1.99
N LEU A 61 2.47 -17.47 0.83
CA LEU A 61 2.94 -18.62 0.05
C LEU A 61 4.46 -18.68 -0.01
N LEU A 62 5.13 -17.65 -0.56
CA LEU A 62 6.58 -17.72 -0.79
C LEU A 62 7.38 -17.78 0.51
N GLY A 63 7.09 -16.94 1.49
CA GLY A 63 7.79 -16.91 2.79
C GLY A 63 7.75 -18.27 3.52
N PRO A 64 6.55 -18.80 3.84
CA PRO A 64 6.40 -20.10 4.51
C PRO A 64 6.99 -21.27 3.70
N LEU A 65 6.87 -21.25 2.37
CA LEU A 65 7.45 -22.28 1.51
C LEU A 65 8.98 -22.25 1.56
N LEU A 66 9.59 -21.07 1.49
CA LEU A 66 11.05 -20.94 1.63
C LEU A 66 11.49 -21.41 3.01
N THR A 67 10.79 -21.02 4.08
CA THR A 67 11.07 -21.48 5.45
C THR A 67 10.97 -23.00 5.58
N PHE A 68 9.98 -23.63 4.96
CA PHE A 68 9.85 -25.08 4.90
C PHE A 68 11.08 -25.74 4.24
N VAL A 69 11.53 -25.19 3.11
CA VAL A 69 12.65 -25.72 2.32
C VAL A 69 13.99 -25.55 3.05
N VAL A 70 14.27 -24.35 3.59
CA VAL A 70 15.58 -24.05 4.19
C VAL A 70 15.75 -24.64 5.59
N PHE A 71 14.68 -25.13 6.23
CA PHE A 71 14.74 -25.65 7.59
C PHE A 71 15.85 -26.69 7.79
N LYS A 72 16.62 -26.51 8.87
CA LYS A 72 17.73 -27.37 9.29
C LYS A 72 17.64 -27.62 10.80
N ARG A 73 18.00 -28.82 11.25
CA ARG A 73 18.10 -29.14 12.70
C ARG A 73 19.19 -28.33 13.42
N ASN A 74 20.23 -27.89 12.70
CA ASN A 74 21.20 -26.95 13.23
C ASN A 74 20.54 -25.57 13.37
N ARG A 75 20.31 -25.17 14.63
CA ARG A 75 19.59 -23.96 15.00
C ARG A 75 20.26 -22.68 14.46
N GLU A 76 21.57 -22.57 14.53
CA GLU A 76 22.28 -21.34 14.14
C GLU A 76 22.17 -21.08 12.63
N ARG A 77 22.42 -22.10 11.81
CA ARG A 77 22.29 -21.98 10.35
C ARG A 77 20.84 -21.73 9.94
N PHE A 78 19.89 -22.40 10.58
CA PHE A 78 18.47 -22.17 10.31
C PHE A 78 18.04 -20.75 10.67
N LEU A 79 18.47 -20.21 11.81
CA LEU A 79 18.13 -18.85 12.22
C LEU A 79 18.71 -17.79 11.26
N PHE A 80 19.92 -18.01 10.75
CA PHE A 80 20.49 -17.14 9.72
C PHE A 80 19.66 -17.18 8.43
N ASP A 81 19.36 -18.37 7.91
CA ASP A 81 18.57 -18.54 6.68
C ASP A 81 17.17 -17.91 6.84
N LEU A 82 16.49 -18.18 7.97
CA LEU A 82 15.20 -17.60 8.31
C LEU A 82 15.26 -16.07 8.43
N GLY A 83 16.33 -15.53 9.03
CA GLY A 83 16.53 -14.10 9.18
C GLY A 83 16.61 -13.38 7.82
N VAL A 84 17.31 -13.98 6.85
CA VAL A 84 17.38 -13.44 5.48
C VAL A 84 16.01 -13.49 4.80
N ILE A 85 15.27 -14.60 4.92
CA ILE A 85 13.90 -14.72 4.38
C ILE A 85 12.99 -13.66 4.98
N LEU A 86 12.98 -13.50 6.30
CA LEU A 86 12.16 -12.51 6.99
C LEU A 86 12.55 -11.08 6.62
N LEU A 87 13.85 -10.78 6.45
CA LEU A 87 14.30 -9.46 6.01
C LEU A 87 13.77 -9.13 4.61
N MET A 88 13.94 -10.04 3.66
CA MET A 88 13.43 -9.87 2.30
C MET A 88 11.90 -9.70 2.29
N GLN A 89 11.20 -10.52 3.06
CA GLN A 89 9.76 -10.46 3.17
C GLN A 89 9.29 -9.13 3.78
N LEU A 90 9.89 -8.68 4.88
CA LEU A 90 9.57 -7.39 5.51
C LEU A 90 9.88 -6.21 4.58
N SER A 91 10.95 -6.28 3.78
CA SER A 91 11.23 -5.28 2.76
C SER A 91 10.16 -5.24 1.67
N ALA A 92 9.73 -6.40 1.17
CA ALA A 92 8.66 -6.51 0.18
C ALA A 92 7.31 -6.00 0.72
N TYR A 93 6.95 -6.43 1.94
CA TYR A 93 5.76 -5.97 2.64
C TYR A 93 5.77 -4.46 2.88
N GLY A 94 6.90 -3.92 3.37
CA GLY A 94 7.08 -2.48 3.61
C GLY A 94 6.99 -1.67 2.33
N TYR A 95 7.60 -2.14 1.23
CA TYR A 95 7.49 -1.50 -0.08
C TYR A 95 6.05 -1.55 -0.61
N GLY A 96 5.37 -2.68 -0.47
CA GLY A 96 3.96 -2.82 -0.83
C GLY A 96 3.08 -1.82 -0.09
N LEU A 97 3.22 -1.73 1.24
CA LEU A 97 2.52 -0.72 2.05
C LEU A 97 2.86 0.70 1.63
N TYR A 98 4.12 1.00 1.36
CA TYR A 98 4.54 2.33 0.90
C TYR A 98 3.91 2.70 -0.45
N ALA A 99 3.95 1.79 -1.42
CA ALA A 99 3.34 2.01 -2.74
C ALA A 99 1.82 2.24 -2.62
N MET A 100 1.15 1.47 -1.77
CA MET A 100 -0.27 1.66 -1.47
C MET A 100 -0.55 2.96 -0.72
N ALA A 101 0.35 3.39 0.16
CA ALA A 101 0.20 4.67 0.84
C ALA A 101 0.31 5.84 -0.14
N GLU A 102 1.29 5.85 -1.03
CA GLU A 102 1.48 6.91 -2.03
C GLU A 102 0.32 6.98 -3.02
N GLY A 103 -0.15 5.82 -3.48
CA GLY A 103 -1.24 5.71 -4.45
C GLY A 103 -2.64 5.94 -3.87
N ARG A 104 -2.78 6.22 -2.57
CA ARG A 104 -4.10 6.25 -1.92
C ARG A 104 -4.93 7.47 -2.35
N PRO A 105 -6.23 7.29 -2.61
CA PRO A 105 -7.19 8.40 -2.69
C PRO A 105 -7.19 9.17 -1.37
N ALA A 106 -6.86 10.46 -1.43
CA ALA A 106 -6.97 11.34 -0.26
C ALA A 106 -8.20 12.25 -0.36
N TRP A 107 -8.57 12.63 -1.58
CA TRP A 107 -9.76 13.44 -1.85
C TRP A 107 -10.54 12.91 -3.03
N ILE A 108 -11.86 13.01 -2.90
CA ILE A 108 -12.79 12.86 -4.01
C ILE A 108 -13.36 14.26 -4.22
N VAL A 109 -12.92 14.90 -5.31
CA VAL A 109 -13.20 16.31 -5.59
C VAL A 109 -14.33 16.38 -6.60
N PHE A 110 -15.41 17.06 -6.25
CA PHE A 110 -16.44 17.42 -7.21
C PHE A 110 -16.01 18.68 -7.97
N VAL A 111 -15.93 18.58 -9.30
CA VAL A 111 -15.55 19.66 -10.21
C VAL A 111 -16.64 19.82 -11.26
N ILE A 112 -17.44 20.88 -11.13
CA ILE A 112 -18.57 21.25 -12.03
C ILE A 112 -19.63 20.15 -12.15
N ASP A 113 -19.35 19.09 -12.89
CA ASP A 113 -20.20 17.94 -13.20
C ASP A 113 -19.54 16.57 -12.95
N ASP A 114 -18.23 16.52 -12.72
CA ASP A 114 -17.46 15.28 -12.55
C ASP A 114 -16.88 15.09 -11.13
N PHE A 115 -16.55 13.84 -10.80
CA PHE A 115 -15.82 13.48 -9.58
C PHE A 115 -14.41 13.01 -9.93
N GLU A 116 -13.41 13.69 -9.39
CA GLU A 116 -12.01 13.36 -9.56
C GLU A 116 -11.41 12.76 -8.30
N ILE A 117 -10.60 11.72 -8.47
CA ILE A 117 -9.82 11.13 -7.37
C ILE A 117 -8.45 11.80 -7.36
N VAL A 118 -8.16 12.50 -6.27
CA VAL A 118 -6.86 13.17 -6.08
C VAL A 118 -6.04 12.43 -5.03
N ARG A 119 -4.82 12.04 -5.41
CA ARG A 119 -3.86 11.39 -4.53
C ARG A 119 -2.85 12.41 -4.01
N PRO A 120 -2.29 12.23 -2.81
CA PRO A 120 -1.27 13.13 -2.29
C PRO A 120 -0.03 13.23 -3.20
N VAL A 121 0.32 12.14 -3.88
CA VAL A 121 1.48 12.07 -4.78
C VAL A 121 1.32 12.90 -6.05
N ASP A 122 0.08 13.21 -6.45
CA ASP A 122 -0.19 14.00 -7.67
C ASP A 122 -0.08 15.52 -7.43
N LEU A 123 0.08 15.95 -6.17
CA LEU A 123 0.10 17.37 -5.82
C LEU A 123 1.46 18.03 -6.13
N ASP A 124 1.43 19.19 -6.78
CA ASP A 124 2.64 19.96 -7.06
C ASP A 124 3.27 20.49 -5.76
N LEU A 125 4.38 19.87 -5.37
CA LEU A 125 5.15 20.20 -4.17
C LEU A 125 5.68 21.65 -4.18
N ARG A 126 5.79 22.31 -5.34
CA ARG A 126 6.19 23.72 -5.44
C ARG A 126 5.14 24.68 -4.89
N LYS A 127 3.87 24.24 -4.83
CA LYS A 127 2.74 25.02 -4.31
C LYS A 127 2.36 24.64 -2.87
N LYS A 128 3.24 23.92 -2.14
CA LYS A 128 2.96 23.37 -0.81
C LYS A 128 2.53 24.43 0.22
N GLU A 129 3.03 25.66 0.10
CA GLU A 129 2.66 26.78 0.98
C GLU A 129 1.21 27.26 0.80
N GLN A 130 0.58 26.92 -0.32
CA GLN A 130 -0.81 27.25 -0.61
C GLN A 130 -1.79 26.22 -0.02
N PHE A 131 -1.30 25.09 0.49
CA PHE A 131 -2.16 24.07 1.11
C PHE A 131 -2.63 24.51 2.49
N LYS A 132 -3.93 24.77 2.60
CA LYS A 132 -4.57 24.96 3.90
C LYS A 132 -4.41 23.69 4.73
N VAL A 133 -4.12 23.84 6.02
CA VAL A 133 -3.97 22.74 6.99
C VAL A 133 -5.20 21.81 7.00
N GLU A 134 -6.37 22.34 6.66
CA GLU A 134 -7.62 21.58 6.52
C GLU A 134 -7.52 20.46 5.46
N PHE A 135 -6.71 20.63 4.41
CA PHE A 135 -6.46 19.62 3.38
C PHE A 135 -5.22 18.76 3.67
N ALA A 136 -4.78 18.64 4.93
CA ALA A 136 -3.69 17.73 5.27
C ALA A 136 -4.14 16.25 5.13
N SER A 137 -3.53 15.50 4.22
CA SER A 137 -3.71 14.05 4.07
C SER A 137 -2.88 13.30 5.11
N GLY A 138 -3.51 12.89 6.22
CA GLY A 138 -2.89 11.99 7.19
C GLY A 138 -2.88 10.56 6.68
N VAL A 139 -1.84 9.77 7.01
CA VAL A 139 -1.76 8.34 6.65
C VAL A 139 -2.87 7.53 7.31
N PHE A 140 -3.37 7.92 8.48
CA PHE A 140 -4.49 7.24 9.15
C PHE A 140 -5.88 7.79 8.81
N ARG A 141 -5.96 8.81 7.94
CA ARG A 141 -7.23 9.34 7.45
C ARG A 141 -7.59 8.68 6.13
N GLY A 142 -8.87 8.38 5.98
CA GLY A 142 -9.42 7.95 4.69
C GLY A 142 -9.75 9.11 3.77
N PRO A 143 -10.26 8.81 2.55
CA PRO A 143 -10.60 9.81 1.56
C PRO A 143 -11.69 10.75 2.04
N ARG A 144 -11.60 12.03 1.65
CA ARG A 144 -12.59 13.07 1.97
C ARG A 144 -13.26 13.59 0.72
N TRP A 145 -14.56 13.82 0.82
CA TRP A 145 -15.34 14.53 -0.19
C TRP A 145 -15.13 16.03 -0.05
N VAL A 146 -14.75 16.68 -1.14
CA VAL A 146 -14.54 18.13 -1.20
C VAL A 146 -15.06 18.65 -2.55
N ALA A 147 -15.38 19.93 -2.64
CA ALA A 147 -15.80 20.56 -3.89
C ALA A 147 -14.76 21.59 -4.32
N ALA A 148 -14.41 21.60 -5.60
CA ALA A 148 -13.64 22.69 -6.17
C ALA A 148 -14.51 23.93 -6.25
N ILE A 149 -13.97 25.05 -5.76
CA ILE A 149 -14.60 26.36 -5.86
C ILE A 149 -13.61 27.30 -6.55
N TYR A 150 -14.11 28.04 -7.53
CA TYR A 150 -13.34 29.08 -8.17
C TYR A 150 -12.84 30.10 -7.16
N SER A 151 -11.66 30.65 -7.43
CA SER A 151 -11.14 31.77 -6.66
C SER A 151 -12.13 32.94 -6.67
N SER A 152 -12.17 33.68 -5.56
CA SER A 152 -12.86 34.96 -5.47
C SER A 152 -12.16 36.05 -6.29
N ASP A 153 -10.88 35.86 -6.63
CA ASP A 153 -10.11 36.76 -7.49
C ASP A 153 -10.52 36.58 -8.96
N PRO A 154 -11.00 37.63 -9.66
CA PRO A 154 -11.45 37.55 -11.05
C PRO A 154 -10.38 37.04 -12.03
N GLU A 155 -9.11 37.42 -11.87
CA GLU A 155 -8.04 37.03 -12.79
C GLU A 155 -7.68 35.56 -12.62
N VAL A 156 -7.54 35.10 -11.37
CA VAL A 156 -7.28 33.70 -11.06
C VAL A 156 -8.46 32.82 -11.51
N LYS A 157 -9.69 33.28 -11.29
CA LYS A 157 -10.91 32.58 -11.74
C LYS A 157 -10.97 32.44 -13.26
N LYS A 158 -10.56 33.47 -14.00
CA LYS A 158 -10.50 33.41 -15.47
C LYS A 158 -9.46 32.40 -15.93
N GLN A 159 -8.29 32.37 -15.29
CA GLN A 159 -7.25 31.39 -15.56
C GLN A 159 -7.72 29.95 -15.28
N GLN A 160 -8.28 29.70 -14.09
CA GLN A 160 -8.83 28.37 -13.73
C GLN A 160 -9.85 27.85 -14.75
N ARG A 161 -10.78 28.70 -15.19
CA ARG A 161 -11.74 28.33 -16.25
C ARG A 161 -11.05 28.06 -17.59
N GLN A 162 -10.01 28.81 -17.91
CA GLN A 162 -9.28 28.61 -19.16
C GLN A 162 -8.54 27.26 -19.16
N ASP A 163 -7.92 26.92 -18.03
CA ASP A 163 -7.22 25.66 -17.81
C ASP A 163 -8.19 24.46 -17.86
N GLU A 164 -9.37 24.59 -17.24
CA GLU A 164 -10.44 23.58 -17.30
C GLU A 164 -11.00 23.39 -18.73
N MET A 165 -11.14 24.47 -19.51
CA MET A 165 -11.68 24.40 -20.87
C MET A 165 -10.65 23.92 -21.90
N LEU A 166 -9.35 24.07 -21.64
CA LEU A 166 -8.25 23.72 -22.55
C LEU A 166 -7.14 22.93 -21.83
N PRO A 167 -7.42 21.72 -21.32
CA PRO A 167 -6.48 20.98 -20.48
C PRO A 167 -5.18 20.54 -21.19
N GLU A 168 -5.13 20.55 -22.53
CA GLU A 168 -3.93 20.15 -23.31
C GLU A 168 -2.91 21.28 -23.57
N LEU A 169 -3.17 22.52 -23.12
CA LEU A 169 -2.32 23.68 -23.41
C LEU A 169 -1.48 24.18 -22.22
N VAL A 170 -1.49 23.47 -21.08
CA VAL A 170 -0.79 23.80 -19.83
C VAL A 170 0.13 22.66 -19.41
#